data_AF-A0A5Y1WDC9-F1
#
_entry.id   AF-A0A5Y1WDC9-F1
#
_cell.length_a   1.000
_cell.length_b   1.000
_cell.length_c   1.000
_cell.angle_alpha   90.00
_cell.angle_beta   90.00
_cell.angle_gamma   90.00
#
_symmetry.space_group_name_H-M   'P 1'
#
loop_
_entity.id
_entity.type
_entity.pdbx_description
1 polymer ?
#
loop_
_entity_poly.entity_id
_entity_poly.type
_entity_poly.pdbx_seq_one_letter_code
_entity_poly.pdbx_strand_id
1 'polypeptide(L)'
;MIFTLRPYQQEAVDATLSHFRRHRTPAVIVLPTGAGKSLVIAELARVARGRVLVLAHVKELVAQNHAKYCALGVEADIFAAGLKRKESQGKVVFGSVQSVARNLDAFQEEFSLLIVDECHRIGDDEDSQYQQILTHLSKVNPHLRLLGLTATPFRLGKGWIYQFHYHGMVRGNENALFRDCIYELPLRYMIKHGYLTPPERLDMPVVQYDFSRLQAQSNGLFSEADLNRELKKQQRITPHIISQIMEFAQTRKGVMIFAATVEHAKEIVGLLPADDAALITGDTPGPERDALIDNFKAQRFRYLVNVSVLTTGFDAPHVDLIAILRPTESVSLYQQIVGRGLRLAPGKTDCLILDYAGNPHDLYAPEVGSPKGKSDNVPVQVFCPACGFANTFWGKTTADGTLIEHFGRRCQGWFDDDDGHREQCDFRFRFKNCPQCNAENDIAARRCRECDAILVDPDDMLKAALRLKDALVLRCSGMTMQHGQDEKGEWLKITYYDEDGADVSERFRLHTPAQRTAFEQLFIRPHTRTPGVPLRWITAADIVAQQALLRHPDFVVARMKGQYWQVREKVFDYEGRFRRAHELRG
;
A
#
# COMPACT_ATOMS: atom_id res chain seq x y z
N MET A 1 -23.64 14.41 28.46
CA MET A 1 -24.32 13.56 27.47
C MET A 1 -23.42 12.37 27.21
N ILE A 2 -23.92 11.14 27.41
CA ILE A 2 -23.21 9.92 27.02
C ILE A 2 -23.13 9.93 25.49
N PHE A 3 -21.93 9.85 24.91
CA PHE A 3 -21.78 9.86 23.46
C PHE A 3 -22.41 8.59 22.88
N THR A 4 -23.38 8.75 21.98
CA THR A 4 -23.91 7.64 21.19
C THR A 4 -22.96 7.37 20.02
N LEU A 5 -22.51 6.13 19.90
CA LEU A 5 -21.67 5.71 18.78
C LEU A 5 -22.46 5.72 17.48
N ARG A 6 -21.77 6.08 16.39
CA ARG A 6 -22.32 5.92 15.03
C ARG A 6 -22.34 4.42 14.66
N PRO A 7 -23.18 3.99 13.71
CA PRO A 7 -23.29 2.57 13.33
C PRO A 7 -21.93 1.91 13.03
N TYR A 8 -21.11 2.53 12.18
CA TYR A 8 -19.78 2.00 11.84
C TYR A 8 -18.80 1.93 13.03
N GLN A 9 -19.00 2.75 14.07
CA GLN A 9 -18.18 2.71 15.28
C GLN A 9 -18.61 1.55 16.16
N GLN A 10 -19.93 1.31 16.26
CA GLN A 10 -20.48 0.16 16.95
C GLN A 10 -20.07 -1.15 16.25
N GLU A 11 -20.14 -1.20 14.92
CA GLU A 11 -19.68 -2.36 14.13
C GLU A 11 -18.20 -2.67 14.40
N ALA A 12 -17.34 -1.65 14.48
CA ALA A 12 -15.92 -1.83 14.84
C ALA A 12 -15.74 -2.42 16.26
N VAL A 13 -16.55 -1.97 17.23
CA VAL A 13 -16.57 -2.50 18.60
C VAL A 13 -17.04 -3.96 18.59
N ASP A 14 -18.14 -4.25 17.92
CA ASP A 14 -18.74 -5.58 17.86
C ASP A 14 -17.84 -6.59 17.13
N ALA A 15 -17.15 -6.16 16.08
CA ALA A 15 -16.13 -6.96 15.38
C ALA A 15 -14.98 -7.34 16.33
N THR A 16 -14.50 -6.39 17.12
CA THR A 16 -13.45 -6.62 18.15
C THR A 16 -13.92 -7.63 19.19
N LEU A 17 -15.11 -7.42 19.74
CA LEU A 17 -15.68 -8.31 20.77
C LEU A 17 -15.89 -9.72 20.21
N SER A 18 -16.43 -9.83 18.99
CA SER A 18 -16.67 -11.12 18.34
C SER A 18 -15.37 -11.86 18.06
N HIS A 19 -14.33 -11.16 17.58
CA HIS A 19 -13.01 -11.73 17.36
C HIS A 19 -12.40 -12.24 18.67
N PHE A 20 -12.27 -11.41 19.70
CA PHE A 20 -11.57 -11.81 20.93
C PHE A 20 -12.35 -12.78 21.84
N ARG A 21 -13.65 -12.97 21.59
CA ARG A 21 -14.44 -14.06 22.18
C ARG A 21 -14.09 -15.43 21.58
N ARG A 22 -13.65 -15.47 20.32
CA ARG A 22 -13.34 -16.70 19.58
C ARG A 22 -11.84 -16.96 19.46
N HIS A 23 -11.05 -15.91 19.34
CA HIS A 23 -9.62 -15.98 19.03
C HIS A 23 -8.78 -15.22 20.07
N ARG A 24 -7.52 -15.63 20.18
CA ARG A 24 -6.50 -14.92 20.97
C ARG A 24 -5.52 -14.12 20.13
N THR A 25 -5.58 -14.27 18.81
CA THR A 25 -4.61 -13.71 17.87
C THR A 25 -4.74 -12.18 17.78
N PRO A 26 -3.60 -11.47 17.66
CA PRO A 26 -3.56 -10.04 17.37
C PRO A 26 -4.45 -9.65 16.19
N ALA A 27 -5.24 -8.59 16.39
CA ALA A 27 -6.15 -8.07 15.37
C ALA A 27 -5.95 -6.58 15.13
N VAL A 28 -6.31 -6.09 13.94
CA VAL A 28 -6.25 -4.67 13.59
C VAL A 28 -7.57 -4.19 13.01
N ILE A 29 -7.91 -2.94 13.34
CA ILE A 29 -9.01 -2.19 12.77
C ILE A 29 -8.46 -1.04 11.93
N VAL A 30 -8.96 -0.90 10.71
CA VAL A 30 -8.57 0.15 9.77
C VAL A 30 -9.70 1.17 9.68
N LEU A 31 -9.46 2.37 10.21
CA LEU A 31 -10.43 3.47 10.20
C LEU A 31 -9.75 4.73 9.64
N PRO A 32 -10.37 5.42 8.66
CA PRO A 32 -9.76 6.55 8.00
C PRO A 32 -9.65 7.73 8.96
N THR A 33 -8.75 8.66 8.64
CA THR A 33 -8.61 9.91 9.41
C THR A 33 -9.96 10.63 9.48
N GLY A 34 -10.35 11.06 10.69
CA GLY A 34 -11.64 11.72 10.93
C GLY A 34 -12.80 10.77 11.26
N ALA A 35 -12.63 9.44 11.18
CA ALA A 35 -13.68 8.48 11.56
C ALA A 35 -14.00 8.42 13.07
N GLY A 36 -13.18 9.08 13.91
CA GLY A 36 -13.36 9.06 15.36
C GLY A 36 -12.80 7.80 16.01
N LYS A 37 -11.61 7.35 15.61
CA LYS A 37 -10.87 6.23 16.23
C LYS A 37 -10.86 6.30 17.75
N SER A 38 -10.62 7.49 18.31
CA SER A 38 -10.60 7.73 19.75
C SER A 38 -11.90 7.35 20.47
N LEU A 39 -13.07 7.47 19.81
CA LEU A 39 -14.36 7.03 20.40
C LEU A 39 -14.48 5.51 20.43
N VAL A 40 -13.98 4.82 19.38
CA VAL A 40 -13.94 3.36 19.34
C VAL A 40 -13.00 2.82 20.41
N ILE A 41 -11.80 3.42 20.55
CA ILE A 41 -10.85 3.09 21.62
C ILE A 41 -11.49 3.29 22.99
N ALA A 42 -12.17 4.42 23.19
CA ALA A 42 -12.81 4.74 24.45
C ALA A 42 -13.91 3.73 24.81
N GLU A 43 -14.77 3.37 23.86
CA GLU A 43 -15.80 2.35 24.10
C GLU A 43 -15.20 0.99 24.39
N LEU A 44 -14.21 0.53 23.61
CA LEU A 44 -13.55 -0.75 23.82
C LEU A 44 -12.91 -0.83 25.22
N ALA A 45 -12.24 0.25 25.64
CA ALA A 45 -11.67 0.34 26.97
C ALA A 45 -12.76 0.31 28.07
N ARG A 46 -13.91 0.93 27.82
CA ARG A 46 -15.05 0.97 28.76
C ARG A 46 -15.66 -0.42 28.96
N VAL A 47 -15.93 -1.14 27.87
CA VAL A 47 -16.62 -2.45 27.88
C VAL A 47 -15.71 -3.62 28.23
N ALA A 48 -14.38 -3.44 28.18
CA ALA A 48 -13.43 -4.46 28.63
C ALA A 48 -13.67 -4.81 30.10
N ARG A 49 -13.54 -6.11 30.43
CA ARG A 49 -13.76 -6.62 31.79
C ARG A 49 -12.55 -6.43 32.72
N GLY A 50 -11.34 -6.60 32.19
CA GLY A 50 -10.10 -6.39 32.94
C GLY A 50 -9.50 -5.00 32.74
N ARG A 51 -8.23 -4.86 33.12
CA ARG A 51 -7.49 -3.62 32.85
C ARG A 51 -7.14 -3.49 31.37
N VAL A 52 -7.08 -2.24 30.90
CA VAL A 52 -6.78 -1.89 29.52
C VAL A 52 -5.63 -0.89 29.46
N LEU A 53 -4.63 -1.19 28.65
CA LEU A 53 -3.57 -0.25 28.31
C LEU A 53 -3.81 0.25 26.88
N VAL A 54 -3.88 1.57 26.72
CA VAL A 54 -3.97 2.22 25.41
C VAL A 54 -2.66 2.94 25.14
N LEU A 55 -1.93 2.50 24.12
CA LEU A 55 -0.67 3.10 23.70
C LEU A 55 -0.88 4.02 22.50
N ALA A 56 -0.21 5.17 22.54
CA ALA A 56 -0.02 6.04 21.38
C ALA A 56 1.40 6.61 21.34
N HIS A 57 1.88 6.95 20.15
CA HIS A 57 3.25 7.44 19.98
C HIS A 57 3.53 8.84 20.52
N VAL A 58 2.57 9.74 20.31
CA VAL A 58 2.74 11.16 20.56
C VAL A 58 1.83 11.59 21.71
N LYS A 59 2.31 12.52 22.54
CA LYS A 59 1.60 12.96 23.76
C LYS A 59 0.21 13.52 23.43
N GLU A 60 0.05 14.12 22.27
CA GLU A 60 -1.19 14.74 21.79
C GLU A 60 -2.27 13.67 21.56
N LEU A 61 -1.91 12.52 20.97
CA LEU A 61 -2.83 11.38 20.81
C LEU A 61 -3.18 10.75 22.15
N VAL A 62 -2.22 10.63 23.07
CA VAL A 62 -2.48 10.14 24.43
C VAL A 62 -3.50 11.03 25.14
N ALA A 63 -3.29 12.36 25.13
CA ALA A 63 -4.21 13.33 25.71
C ALA A 63 -5.59 13.31 25.03
N GLN A 64 -5.63 13.23 23.69
CA GLN A 64 -6.87 13.17 22.94
C GLN A 64 -7.69 11.91 23.26
N ASN A 65 -7.05 10.74 23.27
CA ASN A 65 -7.71 9.48 23.57
C ASN A 65 -8.21 9.45 25.03
N HIS A 66 -7.41 9.93 25.98
CA HIS A 66 -7.82 10.09 27.37
C HIS A 66 -9.03 11.02 27.51
N ALA A 67 -8.99 12.21 26.92
CA ALA A 67 -10.08 13.18 27.00
C ALA A 67 -11.38 12.64 26.41
N LYS A 68 -11.32 11.88 25.30
CA LYS A 68 -12.50 11.24 24.69
C LYS A 68 -13.07 10.14 25.57
N TYR A 69 -12.23 9.39 26.27
CA TYR A 69 -12.68 8.41 27.26
C TYR A 69 -13.34 9.07 28.45
N CYS A 70 -12.74 10.12 29.04
CA CYS A 70 -13.35 10.86 30.15
C CYS A 70 -14.68 11.53 29.78
N ALA A 71 -14.84 11.93 28.52
CA ALA A 71 -16.10 12.48 28.02
C ALA A 71 -17.27 11.46 28.01
N LEU A 72 -16.99 10.16 28.16
CA LEU A 72 -18.01 9.12 28.38
C LEU A 72 -18.47 9.01 29.84
N GLY A 73 -17.93 9.83 30.76
CA GLY A 73 -18.29 9.82 32.18
C GLY A 73 -17.53 8.77 33.00
N VAL A 74 -16.33 8.38 32.56
CA VAL A 74 -15.47 7.37 33.20
C VAL A 74 -14.06 7.91 33.43
N GLU A 75 -13.38 7.45 34.46
CA GLU A 75 -12.02 7.91 34.81
C GLU A 75 -10.95 6.97 34.26
N ALA A 76 -9.82 7.54 33.86
CA ALA A 76 -8.64 6.82 33.40
C ALA A 76 -7.36 7.54 33.79
N ASP A 77 -6.30 6.75 33.89
CA ASP A 77 -4.96 7.20 34.21
C ASP A 77 -4.20 7.65 32.95
N ILE A 78 -3.23 8.55 33.13
CA ILE A 78 -2.26 8.89 32.08
C ILE A 78 -0.84 8.54 32.52
N PHE A 79 -0.12 7.86 31.63
CA PHE A 79 1.31 7.58 31.77
C PHE A 79 2.11 8.17 30.60
N ALA A 80 2.41 9.47 30.66
CA ALA A 80 3.15 10.18 29.62
C ALA A 80 4.00 11.31 30.20
N ALA A 81 5.32 11.20 30.06
CA ALA A 81 6.26 12.23 30.52
C ALA A 81 5.99 13.60 29.86
N GLY A 82 5.61 13.61 28.57
CA GLY A 82 5.24 14.82 27.84
C GLY A 82 3.98 15.53 28.37
N LEU A 83 3.16 14.84 29.17
CA LEU A 83 1.99 15.39 29.86
C LEU A 83 2.24 15.57 31.36
N LYS A 84 3.46 15.30 31.84
CA LYS A 84 3.86 15.35 33.26
C LYS A 84 2.96 14.49 34.18
N ARG A 85 2.44 13.36 33.67
CA ARG A 85 1.61 12.41 34.42
C ARG A 85 2.22 11.01 34.39
N LYS A 86 2.16 10.32 35.53
CA LYS A 86 2.72 8.97 35.76
C LYS A 86 1.77 8.14 36.63
N GLU A 87 0.56 7.93 36.13
CA GLU A 87 -0.48 7.17 36.79
C GLU A 87 -0.67 5.84 36.03
N SER A 88 -0.75 4.72 36.75
CA SER A 88 -0.84 3.38 36.14
C SER A 88 -1.67 2.38 36.96
N GLN A 89 -2.53 2.84 37.85
CA GLN A 89 -3.30 2.00 38.79
C GLN A 89 -4.77 1.83 38.36
N GLY A 90 -5.31 2.77 37.60
CA GLY A 90 -6.68 2.74 37.11
C GLY A 90 -6.99 1.54 36.21
N LYS A 91 -8.29 1.27 36.03
CA LYS A 91 -8.81 0.24 35.11
C LYS A 91 -8.29 0.48 33.68
N VAL A 92 -8.24 1.73 33.25
CA VAL A 92 -7.77 2.12 31.92
C VAL A 92 -6.59 3.07 32.09
N VAL A 93 -5.50 2.78 31.38
CA VAL A 93 -4.29 3.61 31.37
C VAL A 93 -3.99 4.05 29.94
N PHE A 94 -3.87 5.35 29.71
CA PHE A 94 -3.42 5.91 28.43
C PHE A 94 -1.94 6.24 28.53
N GLY A 95 -1.10 5.53 27.79
CA GLY A 95 0.35 5.62 27.88
C GLY A 95 1.01 6.09 26.59
N SER A 96 2.07 6.91 26.69
CA SER A 96 2.97 7.09 25.55
C SER A 96 3.98 5.96 25.48
N VAL A 97 4.26 5.44 24.27
CA VAL A 97 5.16 4.29 24.05
C VAL A 97 6.51 4.48 24.75
N GLN A 98 7.15 5.64 24.55
CA GLN A 98 8.44 5.94 25.15
C GLN A 98 8.39 5.98 26.69
N SER A 99 7.29 6.47 27.28
CA SER A 99 7.16 6.54 28.74
C SER A 99 6.96 5.15 29.33
N VAL A 100 6.06 4.35 28.75
CA VAL A 100 5.77 2.99 29.22
C VAL A 100 7.01 2.09 29.09
N ALA A 101 7.70 2.11 27.95
CA ALA A 101 8.90 1.29 27.72
C ALA A 101 10.03 1.58 28.73
N ARG A 102 10.15 2.81 29.23
CA ARG A 102 11.15 3.20 30.23
C ARG A 102 10.75 2.92 31.67
N ASN A 103 9.52 2.47 31.92
CA ASN A 103 8.96 2.30 33.27
C ASN A 103 8.13 1.00 33.33
N LEU A 104 8.63 -0.10 32.75
CA LEU A 104 7.91 -1.38 32.69
C LEU A 104 7.54 -1.92 34.08
N ASP A 105 8.32 -1.59 35.11
CA ASP A 105 8.04 -1.96 36.50
C ASP A 105 6.70 -1.42 37.03
N ALA A 106 6.20 -0.31 36.46
CA ALA A 106 4.89 0.24 36.80
C ALA A 106 3.72 -0.50 36.13
N PHE A 107 4.01 -1.50 35.29
CA PHE A 107 3.07 -2.28 34.49
C PHE A 107 3.24 -3.79 34.73
N GLN A 108 3.38 -4.18 36.00
CA GLN A 108 3.48 -5.60 36.43
C GLN A 108 2.12 -6.25 36.74
N GLU A 109 1.05 -5.46 36.76
CA GLU A 109 -0.31 -5.92 37.03
C GLU A 109 -1.00 -6.48 35.78
N GLU A 110 -2.11 -7.19 35.99
CA GLU A 110 -2.80 -7.90 34.92
C GLU A 110 -3.56 -6.97 33.97
N PHE A 111 -3.19 -6.97 32.69
CA PHE A 111 -3.90 -6.33 31.59
C PHE A 111 -4.56 -7.36 30.69
N SER A 112 -5.86 -7.18 30.45
CA SER A 112 -6.65 -8.05 29.57
C SER A 112 -6.56 -7.65 28.09
N LEU A 113 -6.37 -6.36 27.82
CA LEU A 113 -6.38 -5.78 26.48
C LEU A 113 -5.31 -4.70 26.37
N LEU A 114 -4.51 -4.79 25.31
CA LEU A 114 -3.61 -3.76 24.84
C LEU A 114 -4.15 -3.20 23.52
N ILE A 115 -4.45 -1.91 23.50
CA ILE A 115 -4.84 -1.17 22.31
C ILE A 115 -3.67 -0.31 21.85
N VAL A 116 -3.28 -0.39 20.58
CA VAL A 116 -2.22 0.45 20.00
C VAL A 116 -2.81 1.34 18.92
N ASP A 117 -2.85 2.65 19.16
CA ASP A 117 -3.24 3.65 18.17
C ASP A 117 -2.06 4.02 17.25
N GLU A 118 -2.36 4.22 15.98
CA GLU A 118 -1.37 4.29 14.90
C GLU A 118 -0.39 3.10 14.90
N CYS A 119 -0.94 1.88 15.02
CA CYS A 119 -0.16 0.63 15.11
C CYS A 119 0.75 0.37 13.89
N HIS A 120 0.56 1.08 12.77
CA HIS A 120 1.48 1.06 11.64
C HIS A 120 2.89 1.58 11.97
N ARG A 121 3.07 2.24 13.12
CA ARG A 121 4.37 2.71 13.59
C ARG A 121 5.11 1.69 14.48
N ILE A 122 4.51 0.53 14.77
CA ILE A 122 5.21 -0.55 15.44
C ILE A 122 6.41 -0.96 14.59
N GLY A 123 7.60 -0.91 15.20
CA GLY A 123 8.85 -1.31 14.55
C GLY A 123 8.95 -2.82 14.43
N ASP A 124 9.69 -3.29 13.44
CA ASP A 124 9.99 -4.72 13.26
C ASP A 124 11.26 -5.14 14.03
N ASP A 125 11.97 -4.17 14.60
CA ASP A 125 13.16 -4.37 15.41
C ASP A 125 12.79 -4.95 16.79
N GLU A 126 13.42 -6.06 17.15
CA GLU A 126 13.25 -6.76 18.43
C GLU A 126 13.64 -5.87 19.63
N ASP A 127 14.59 -4.94 19.42
CA ASP A 127 15.01 -3.98 20.44
C ASP A 127 14.12 -2.72 20.48
N SER A 128 13.08 -2.65 19.64
CA SER A 128 12.18 -1.51 19.63
C SER A 128 11.39 -1.37 20.93
N GLN A 129 11.06 -0.13 21.29
CA GLN A 129 10.27 0.17 22.50
C GLN A 129 8.94 -0.57 22.53
N TYR A 130 8.32 -0.83 21.38
CA TYR A 130 7.11 -1.64 21.34
C TYR A 130 7.38 -3.10 21.68
N GLN A 131 8.40 -3.71 21.09
CA GLN A 131 8.70 -5.10 21.36
C GLN A 131 9.08 -5.32 22.83
N GLN A 132 9.76 -4.36 23.46
CA GLN A 132 10.01 -4.37 24.90
C GLN A 132 8.71 -4.39 25.71
N ILE A 133 7.75 -3.50 25.39
CA ILE A 133 6.44 -3.44 26.07
C ILE A 133 5.64 -4.72 25.81
N LEU A 134 5.59 -5.19 24.57
CA LEU A 134 4.84 -6.39 24.18
C LEU A 134 5.38 -7.64 24.85
N THR A 135 6.71 -7.78 24.89
CA THR A 135 7.39 -8.90 25.55
C THR A 135 7.12 -8.89 27.05
N HIS A 136 7.24 -7.73 27.69
CA HIS A 136 6.96 -7.57 29.12
C HIS A 136 5.49 -7.91 29.44
N LEU A 137 4.55 -7.29 28.73
CA LEU A 137 3.12 -7.50 28.98
C LEU A 137 2.69 -8.92 28.65
N SER A 138 3.23 -9.56 27.62
CA SER A 138 2.90 -10.96 27.28
C SER A 138 3.45 -11.95 28.31
N LYS A 139 4.61 -11.65 28.93
CA LYS A 139 5.16 -12.44 30.05
C LYS A 139 4.28 -12.36 31.29
N VAL A 140 3.81 -11.16 31.63
CA VAL A 140 2.91 -10.93 32.77
C VAL A 140 1.49 -11.45 32.49
N ASN A 141 1.04 -11.35 31.24
CA ASN A 141 -0.33 -11.60 30.81
C ASN A 141 -0.37 -12.63 29.66
N PRO A 142 -0.32 -13.95 29.94
CA PRO A 142 -0.37 -14.99 28.92
C PRO A 142 -1.67 -15.00 28.09
N HIS A 143 -2.69 -14.26 28.53
CA HIS A 143 -3.99 -14.15 27.87
C HIS A 143 -4.27 -12.74 27.36
N LEU A 144 -3.26 -11.87 27.28
CA LEU A 144 -3.38 -10.53 26.71
C LEU A 144 -3.97 -10.60 25.30
N ARG A 145 -4.94 -9.73 25.02
CA ARG A 145 -5.41 -9.47 23.66
C ARG A 145 -4.76 -8.20 23.13
N LEU A 146 -4.31 -8.24 21.88
CA LEU A 146 -3.68 -7.10 21.23
C LEU A 146 -4.55 -6.62 20.07
N LEU A 147 -4.96 -5.34 20.13
CA LEU A 147 -5.72 -4.66 19.10
C LEU A 147 -4.94 -3.47 18.56
N GLY A 148 -4.74 -3.42 17.24
CA GLY A 148 -4.21 -2.25 16.56
C GLY A 148 -5.33 -1.39 15.97
N LEU A 149 -5.15 -0.07 15.96
CA LEU A 149 -5.94 0.84 15.14
C LEU A 149 -5.01 1.65 14.25
N THR A 150 -5.36 1.78 12.97
CA THR A 150 -4.59 2.58 12.01
C THR A 150 -5.51 3.18 10.95
N ALA A 151 -5.09 4.28 10.34
CA ALA A 151 -5.67 4.74 9.07
C ALA A 151 -4.94 4.17 7.85
N THR A 152 -3.73 3.66 8.05
CA THR A 152 -2.80 3.25 6.98
C THR A 152 -2.20 1.90 7.34
N PRO A 153 -2.80 0.79 6.88
CA PRO A 153 -2.32 -0.56 7.17
C PRO A 153 -1.11 -0.97 6.31
N PHE A 154 -0.80 -0.22 5.26
CA PHE A 154 0.36 -0.46 4.40
C PHE A 154 1.50 0.50 4.75
N ARG A 155 2.71 -0.05 4.92
CA ARG A 155 3.94 0.69 5.20
C ARG A 155 4.84 0.60 3.96
N LEU A 156 5.20 1.74 3.39
CA LEU A 156 6.09 1.78 2.23
C LEU A 156 7.43 1.11 2.58
N GLY A 157 7.92 0.25 1.67
CA GLY A 157 9.14 -0.55 1.87
C GLY A 157 9.00 -1.74 2.84
N LYS A 158 7.91 -1.84 3.61
CA LYS A 158 7.70 -2.90 4.62
C LYS A 158 6.47 -3.76 4.38
N GLY A 159 5.54 -3.32 3.53
CA GLY A 159 4.32 -4.05 3.22
C GLY A 159 3.20 -3.83 4.24
N TRP A 160 2.24 -4.76 4.25
CA TRP A 160 1.07 -4.70 5.11
C TRP A 160 1.39 -5.09 6.55
N ILE A 161 0.73 -4.46 7.51
CA ILE A 161 0.86 -4.80 8.93
C ILE A 161 0.00 -6.00 9.34
N TYR A 162 -0.88 -6.48 8.45
CA TYR A 162 -1.73 -7.63 8.70
C TYR A 162 -1.69 -8.66 7.58
N GLN A 163 -1.95 -9.94 7.90
CA GLN A 163 -1.96 -11.04 6.94
C GLN A 163 -3.34 -11.23 6.28
N PHE A 164 -4.38 -11.50 7.08
CA PHE A 164 -5.72 -11.85 6.59
C PHE A 164 -6.70 -10.70 6.79
N HIS A 165 -7.38 -10.30 5.73
CA HIS A 165 -8.51 -9.37 5.76
C HIS A 165 -9.83 -10.13 5.86
N TYR A 166 -10.77 -9.64 6.66
CA TYR A 166 -12.08 -10.27 6.89
C TYR A 166 -12.96 -10.43 5.63
N HIS A 167 -12.69 -9.68 4.55
CA HIS A 167 -13.29 -9.88 3.23
C HIS A 167 -12.66 -11.05 2.41
N GLY A 168 -12.00 -12.01 3.06
CA GLY A 168 -11.46 -13.19 2.39
C GLY A 168 -10.17 -12.94 1.59
N MET A 169 -9.41 -11.90 1.93
CA MET A 169 -8.21 -11.48 1.17
C MET A 169 -6.93 -11.52 2.00
N VAL A 170 -5.86 -12.07 1.44
CA VAL A 170 -4.51 -12.04 1.98
C VAL A 170 -3.79 -10.79 1.50
N ARG A 171 -3.12 -10.12 2.43
CA ARG A 171 -2.35 -8.90 2.21
C ARG A 171 -0.89 -9.10 2.55
N GLY A 172 -0.56 -9.10 3.84
CA GLY A 172 0.80 -9.36 4.33
C GLY A 172 1.19 -10.83 4.23
N ASN A 173 2.43 -11.12 4.64
CA ASN A 173 2.94 -12.48 4.78
C ASN A 173 2.81 -12.95 6.24
N GLU A 174 3.35 -14.12 6.55
CA GLU A 174 3.34 -14.71 7.89
C GLU A 174 4.10 -13.88 8.94
N ASN A 175 4.98 -12.97 8.50
CA ASN A 175 5.72 -12.05 9.37
C ASN A 175 4.94 -10.76 9.68
N ALA A 176 3.67 -10.65 9.24
CA ALA A 176 2.84 -9.50 9.56
C ALA A 176 2.59 -9.41 11.08
N LEU A 177 2.65 -8.19 11.62
CA LEU A 177 2.47 -7.93 13.05
C LEU A 177 1.10 -8.38 13.57
N PHE A 178 0.08 -8.24 12.75
CA PHE A 178 -1.29 -8.65 13.06
C PHE A 178 -1.68 -9.81 12.15
N ARG A 179 -2.32 -10.84 12.72
CA ARG A 179 -2.85 -11.92 11.89
C ARG A 179 -4.06 -11.43 11.10
N ASP A 180 -4.93 -10.67 11.76
CA ASP A 180 -6.29 -10.40 11.29
C ASP A 180 -6.58 -8.91 11.17
N CYS A 181 -7.04 -8.44 10.01
CA CYS A 181 -7.82 -7.21 9.91
C CYS A 181 -9.30 -7.56 10.00
N ILE A 182 -9.90 -7.19 11.13
CA ILE A 182 -11.26 -7.61 11.52
C ILE A 182 -12.35 -6.60 11.16
N TYR A 183 -11.95 -5.37 10.82
CA TYR A 183 -12.85 -4.33 10.36
C TYR A 183 -12.05 -3.27 9.58
N GLU A 184 -12.58 -2.86 8.45
CA GLU A 184 -12.03 -1.79 7.62
C GLU A 184 -13.17 -0.89 7.15
N LEU A 185 -13.01 0.42 7.32
CA LEU A 185 -13.98 1.42 6.90
C LEU A 185 -13.43 2.24 5.73
N PRO A 186 -14.00 2.13 4.52
CA PRO A 186 -13.52 2.91 3.38
C PRO A 186 -13.79 4.41 3.55
N LEU A 187 -12.84 5.26 3.14
CA LEU A 187 -13.02 6.72 3.14
C LEU A 187 -14.23 7.16 2.29
N ARG A 188 -14.47 6.47 1.16
CA ARG A 188 -15.64 6.69 0.29
C ARG A 188 -16.96 6.55 1.05
N TYR A 189 -17.06 5.56 1.94
CA TYR A 189 -18.26 5.34 2.75
C TYR A 189 -18.54 6.53 3.67
N MET A 190 -17.49 7.07 4.29
CA MET A 190 -17.57 8.19 5.22
C MET A 190 -18.08 9.47 4.54
N ILE A 191 -17.60 9.75 3.33
CA ILE A 191 -18.03 10.92 2.55
C ILE A 191 -19.46 10.71 2.04
N LYS A 192 -19.78 9.55 1.46
CA LYS A 192 -21.11 9.24 0.90
C LYS A 192 -22.24 9.37 1.92
N HIS A 193 -22.00 8.98 3.17
CA HIS A 193 -23.01 9.03 4.25
C HIS A 193 -22.94 10.31 5.09
N GLY A 194 -22.19 11.32 4.65
CA GLY A 194 -22.10 12.61 5.35
C GLY A 194 -21.42 12.53 6.73
N TYR A 195 -20.63 11.49 6.99
CA TYR A 195 -19.84 11.37 8.22
C TYR A 195 -18.56 12.21 8.18
N LEU A 196 -18.10 12.56 6.97
CA LEU A 196 -17.02 13.48 6.67
C LEU A 196 -17.49 14.51 5.63
N THR A 197 -16.88 15.68 5.66
CA THR A 197 -17.05 16.75 4.68
C THR A 197 -16.54 16.27 3.31
N PRO A 198 -17.28 16.51 2.21
CA PRO A 198 -16.84 16.12 0.88
C PRO A 198 -15.60 16.92 0.46
N PRO A 199 -14.57 16.26 -0.12
CA PRO A 199 -13.42 16.93 -0.71
C PRO A 199 -13.75 17.47 -2.09
N GLU A 200 -13.27 18.67 -2.40
CA GLU A 200 -13.26 19.26 -3.73
C GLU A 200 -11.82 19.42 -4.18
N ARG A 201 -11.38 18.61 -5.15
CA ARG A 201 -10.02 18.67 -5.67
C ARG A 201 -9.98 19.57 -6.89
N LEU A 202 -9.09 20.56 -6.86
CA LEU A 202 -8.72 21.33 -8.05
C LEU A 202 -7.34 20.85 -8.51
N ASP A 203 -7.31 20.23 -9.69
CA ASP A 203 -6.04 19.96 -10.36
C ASP A 203 -5.45 21.29 -10.85
N MET A 204 -4.18 21.54 -10.56
CA MET A 204 -3.46 22.76 -10.94
C MET A 204 -2.52 22.51 -12.12
N PRO A 205 -3.02 22.39 -13.37
CA PRO A 205 -2.19 22.00 -14.50
C PRO A 205 -1.17 23.07 -14.92
N VAL A 206 -1.44 24.36 -14.63
CA VAL A 206 -0.63 25.49 -15.12
C VAL A 206 0.51 25.84 -14.17
N VAL A 207 0.28 25.82 -12.86
CA VAL A 207 1.26 26.17 -11.84
C VAL A 207 1.42 24.96 -10.92
N GLN A 208 2.42 24.12 -11.21
CA GLN A 208 2.73 22.91 -10.44
C GLN A 208 4.23 22.67 -10.41
N TYR A 209 4.69 21.97 -9.38
CA TYR A 209 6.03 21.39 -9.31
C TYR A 209 6.13 20.19 -10.25
N ASP A 210 7.28 20.04 -10.89
CA ASP A 210 7.65 18.84 -11.65
C ASP A 210 8.59 17.96 -10.84
N PHE A 211 8.02 16.97 -10.13
CA PHE A 211 8.80 15.95 -9.41
C PHE A 211 9.09 14.69 -10.24
N SER A 212 8.76 14.67 -11.54
CA SER A 212 8.91 13.47 -12.38
C SER A 212 10.35 12.99 -12.53
N ARG A 213 11.32 13.87 -12.27
CA ARG A 213 12.76 13.59 -12.36
C ARG A 213 13.34 12.98 -11.09
N LEU A 214 12.58 12.93 -9.99
CA LEU A 214 13.04 12.36 -8.74
C LEU A 214 12.99 10.83 -8.81
N GLN A 215 14.07 10.21 -8.36
CA GLN A 215 14.12 8.76 -8.14
C GLN A 215 13.85 8.48 -6.67
N ALA A 216 12.86 7.62 -6.42
CA ALA A 216 12.64 7.09 -5.09
C ALA A 216 13.83 6.20 -4.69
N GLN A 217 14.20 6.25 -3.41
CA GLN A 217 15.18 5.33 -2.84
C GLN A 217 14.63 3.90 -2.82
N SER A 218 15.47 2.92 -2.45
CA SER A 218 15.07 1.51 -2.35
C SER A 218 13.90 1.25 -1.39
N ASN A 219 13.69 2.13 -0.41
CA ASN A 219 12.56 2.10 0.52
C ASN A 219 11.29 2.78 -0.01
N GLY A 220 11.31 3.31 -1.24
CA GLY A 220 10.21 4.04 -1.89
C GLY A 220 10.10 5.52 -1.51
N LEU A 221 10.94 6.03 -0.60
CA LEU A 221 10.91 7.42 -0.15
C LEU A 221 11.84 8.32 -0.98
N PHE A 222 11.52 9.61 -1.07
CA PHE A 222 12.42 10.61 -1.64
C PHE A 222 13.36 11.14 -0.57
N SER A 223 14.64 11.37 -0.93
CA SER A 223 15.59 11.97 -0.01
C SER A 223 15.32 13.47 0.13
N GLU A 224 15.50 14.00 1.35
CA GLU A 224 15.35 15.44 1.59
C GLU A 224 16.34 16.27 0.74
N ALA A 225 17.56 15.76 0.54
CA ALA A 225 18.57 16.41 -0.28
C ALA A 225 18.15 16.49 -1.77
N ASP A 226 17.58 15.42 -2.32
CA ASP A 226 17.11 15.40 -3.70
C ASP A 226 15.88 16.30 -3.88
N LEU A 227 14.96 16.29 -2.91
CA LEU A 227 13.81 17.20 -2.88
C LEU A 227 14.26 18.67 -2.88
N ASN A 228 15.17 19.04 -1.99
CA ASN A 228 15.70 20.41 -1.92
C ASN A 228 16.40 20.82 -3.22
N ARG A 229 17.21 19.93 -3.81
CA ARG A 229 17.90 20.20 -5.08
C ARG A 229 16.91 20.45 -6.21
N GLU A 230 15.82 19.68 -6.26
CA GLU A 230 14.81 19.83 -7.30
C GLU A 230 13.96 21.09 -7.09
N LEU A 231 13.56 21.37 -5.84
CA LEU A 231 12.83 22.59 -5.48
C LEU A 231 13.62 23.86 -5.78
N LYS A 232 14.94 23.87 -5.55
CA LYS A 232 15.80 25.02 -5.88
C LYS A 232 15.80 25.37 -7.37
N LYS A 233 15.74 24.36 -8.25
CA LYS A 233 15.62 24.59 -9.70
C LYS A 233 14.26 25.20 -10.07
N GLN A 234 13.25 24.98 -9.24
CA GLN A 234 11.86 25.35 -9.46
C GLN A 234 11.38 26.48 -8.53
N GLN A 235 12.30 27.15 -7.81
CA GLN A 235 11.97 28.16 -6.79
C GLN A 235 11.14 29.35 -7.31
N ARG A 236 11.17 29.62 -8.63
CA ARG A 236 10.33 30.67 -9.24
C ARG A 236 8.84 30.32 -9.22
N ILE A 237 8.50 29.05 -9.04
CA ILE A 237 7.12 28.56 -9.03
C ILE A 237 6.49 28.75 -7.64
N THR A 238 7.26 28.61 -6.54
CA THR A 238 6.74 28.73 -5.16
C THR A 238 5.94 30.02 -4.91
N PRO A 239 6.40 31.23 -5.31
CA PRO A 239 5.62 32.46 -5.12
C PRO A 239 4.28 32.46 -5.86
N HIS A 240 4.22 31.87 -7.06
CA HIS A 240 2.98 31.77 -7.83
C HIS A 240 1.98 30.83 -7.15
N ILE A 241 2.48 29.71 -6.62
CA ILE A 241 1.69 28.74 -5.84
C ILE A 241 1.13 29.42 -4.58
N ILE A 242 1.97 30.11 -3.81
CA ILE A 242 1.52 30.78 -2.58
C ILE A 242 0.52 31.89 -2.90
N SER A 243 0.74 32.67 -3.96
CA SER A 243 -0.22 33.68 -4.40
C SER A 243 -1.60 33.09 -4.71
N GLN A 244 -1.65 31.94 -5.37
CA GLN A 244 -2.90 31.27 -5.70
C GLN A 244 -3.56 30.65 -4.45
N ILE A 245 -2.77 30.08 -3.53
CA ILE A 245 -3.29 29.59 -2.24
C ILE A 245 -3.96 30.73 -1.47
N MET A 246 -3.34 31.92 -1.43
CA MET A 246 -3.92 33.09 -0.78
C MET A 246 -5.23 33.54 -1.42
N GLU A 247 -5.35 33.46 -2.75
CA GLU A 247 -6.58 33.74 -3.48
C GLU A 247 -7.72 32.79 -3.06
N PHE A 248 -7.48 31.48 -3.12
CA PHE A 248 -8.47 30.49 -2.69
C PHE A 248 -8.79 30.56 -1.19
N ALA A 249 -7.84 31.01 -0.37
CA ALA A 249 -7.99 31.12 1.07
C ALA A 249 -8.83 32.33 1.53
N GLN A 250 -9.19 33.27 0.64
CA GLN A 250 -9.99 34.45 1.00
C GLN A 250 -11.35 34.09 1.61
N THR A 251 -11.95 33.00 1.14
CA THR A 251 -13.27 32.51 1.59
C THR A 251 -13.18 31.33 2.57
N ARG A 252 -11.97 31.01 3.03
CA ARG A 252 -11.67 29.81 3.83
C ARG A 252 -11.27 30.20 5.26
N LYS A 253 -11.62 29.35 6.22
CA LYS A 253 -11.37 29.58 7.65
C LYS A 253 -10.03 29.05 8.12
N GLY A 254 -9.51 27.97 7.54
CA GLY A 254 -8.27 27.35 7.97
C GLY A 254 -7.57 26.62 6.85
N VAL A 255 -6.31 26.95 6.65
CA VAL A 255 -5.46 26.46 5.56
C VAL A 255 -4.30 25.66 6.14
N MET A 256 -4.18 24.39 5.75
CA MET A 256 -2.99 23.60 6.06
C MET A 256 -2.13 23.43 4.83
N ILE A 257 -0.84 23.75 4.93
CA ILE A 257 0.12 23.63 3.85
C ILE A 257 1.13 22.53 4.22
N PHE A 258 1.22 21.50 3.37
CA PHE A 258 2.14 20.38 3.53
C PHE A 258 3.35 20.59 2.64
N ALA A 259 4.43 21.08 3.24
CA ALA A 259 5.69 21.35 2.56
C ALA A 259 6.52 20.07 2.41
N ALA A 260 7.42 20.07 1.43
CA ALA A 260 8.28 18.92 1.13
C ALA A 260 9.42 18.74 2.14
N THR A 261 10.06 19.84 2.55
CA THR A 261 11.27 19.86 3.40
C THR A 261 11.23 21.05 4.36
N VAL A 262 12.12 21.06 5.35
CA VAL A 262 12.21 22.20 6.30
C VAL A 262 12.64 23.50 5.60
N GLU A 263 13.56 23.43 4.63
CA GLU A 263 14.00 24.59 3.84
C GLU A 263 12.84 25.16 3.02
N HIS A 264 12.09 24.30 2.32
CA HIS A 264 10.92 24.69 1.55
C HIS A 264 9.81 25.28 2.42
N ALA A 265 9.57 24.71 3.61
CA ALA A 265 8.56 25.23 4.54
C ALA A 265 8.88 26.65 5.01
N LYS A 266 10.16 26.97 5.23
CA LYS A 266 10.61 28.32 5.59
C LYS A 266 10.41 29.30 4.43
N GLU A 267 10.69 28.89 3.20
CA GLU A 267 10.40 29.68 1.99
C GLU A 267 8.91 30.01 1.88
N ILE A 268 8.04 29.00 2.02
CA ILE A 268 6.59 29.17 1.97
C ILE A 268 6.10 30.18 3.02
N VAL A 269 6.57 30.06 4.26
CA VAL A 269 6.18 30.96 5.35
C VAL A 269 6.62 32.40 5.06
N GLY A 270 7.81 32.58 4.48
CA GLY A 270 8.32 33.90 4.07
C GLY A 270 7.52 34.56 2.94
N LEU A 271 6.67 33.81 2.23
CA LEU A 271 5.80 34.29 1.15
C LEU A 271 4.35 34.52 1.59
N LEU A 272 4.00 34.12 2.82
CA LEU A 272 2.67 34.31 3.42
C LEU A 272 2.64 35.58 4.28
N PRO A 273 1.44 36.10 4.62
CA PRO A 273 1.32 37.23 5.54
C PRO A 273 1.90 36.86 6.91
N ALA A 274 2.87 37.66 7.40
CA ALA A 274 3.67 37.33 8.59
C ALA A 274 2.82 37.07 9.85
N ASP A 275 1.72 37.79 10.02
CA ASP A 275 0.83 37.65 11.19
C ASP A 275 -0.30 36.62 10.99
N ASP A 276 -0.44 36.02 9.80
CA ASP A 276 -1.51 35.07 9.47
C ASP A 276 -0.98 33.65 9.21
N ALA A 277 0.33 33.41 9.40
CA ALA A 277 0.97 32.12 9.13
C ALA A 277 1.87 31.62 10.27
N ALA A 278 1.90 30.31 10.47
CA ALA A 278 2.83 29.66 11.40
C ALA A 278 3.47 28.40 10.80
N LEU A 279 4.65 28.04 11.33
CA LEU A 279 5.42 26.87 10.91
C LEU A 279 5.58 25.87 12.06
N ILE A 280 5.26 24.61 11.79
CA ILE A 280 5.56 23.49 12.70
C ILE A 280 6.47 22.48 12.00
N THR A 281 7.68 22.29 12.53
CA THR A 281 8.65 21.28 12.10
C THR A 281 8.93 20.28 13.24
N GLY A 282 9.69 19.22 12.93
CA GLY A 282 10.13 18.25 13.95
C GLY A 282 10.88 18.90 15.12
N ASP A 283 11.61 19.98 14.83
CA ASP A 283 12.46 20.71 15.77
C ASP A 283 11.70 21.79 16.56
N THR A 284 10.45 22.11 16.21
CA THR A 284 9.65 23.09 16.97
C THR A 284 9.49 22.62 18.42
N PRO A 285 9.97 23.39 19.42
CA PRO A 285 9.88 23.05 20.84
C PRO A 285 8.45 22.73 21.28
N GLY A 286 8.29 21.78 22.21
CA GLY A 286 6.98 21.32 22.67
C GLY A 286 6.01 22.44 23.12
N PRO A 287 6.41 23.36 24.02
CA PRO A 287 5.53 24.45 24.46
C PRO A 287 5.12 25.40 23.33
N GLU A 288 6.03 25.71 22.42
CA GLU A 288 5.76 26.56 21.26
C GLU A 288 4.79 25.87 20.30
N ARG A 289 5.02 24.59 20.00
CA ARG A 289 4.13 23.77 19.18
C ARG A 289 2.71 23.73 19.75
N ASP A 290 2.58 23.50 21.05
CA ASP A 290 1.28 23.47 21.73
C ASP A 290 0.56 24.82 21.59
N ALA A 291 1.27 25.94 21.81
CA ALA A 291 0.71 27.28 21.65
C ALA A 291 0.27 27.57 20.21
N LEU A 292 1.07 27.21 19.20
CA LEU A 292 0.72 27.36 17.79
C LEU A 292 -0.51 26.53 17.40
N ILE A 293 -0.60 25.30 17.89
CA ILE A 293 -1.76 24.41 17.66
C ILE A 293 -3.03 25.03 18.26
N ASP A 294 -2.96 25.53 19.49
CA ASP A 294 -4.12 26.11 20.16
C ASP A 294 -4.55 27.43 19.50
N ASN A 295 -3.58 28.27 19.12
CA ASN A 295 -3.83 29.50 18.36
C ASN A 295 -4.51 29.22 17.01
N PHE A 296 -4.05 28.18 16.29
CA PHE A 296 -4.65 27.80 15.02
C PHE A 296 -6.07 27.24 15.20
N LYS A 297 -6.31 26.36 16.18
CA LYS A 297 -7.65 25.84 16.51
C LYS A 297 -8.62 26.97 16.88
N ALA A 298 -8.10 28.02 17.50
CA ALA A 298 -8.85 29.23 17.84
C ALA A 298 -8.98 30.22 16.67
N GLN A 299 -8.52 29.87 15.46
CA GLN A 299 -8.58 30.70 14.25
C GLN A 299 -7.88 32.06 14.42
N ARG A 300 -6.79 32.12 15.21
CA ARG A 300 -6.00 33.36 15.37
C ARG A 300 -5.14 33.69 14.16
N PHE A 301 -4.81 32.67 13.38
CA PHE A 301 -4.13 32.78 12.10
C PHE A 301 -4.65 31.69 11.16
N ARG A 302 -4.54 31.92 9.85
CA ARG A 302 -5.19 31.12 8.81
C ARG A 302 -4.32 30.02 8.24
N TYR A 303 -3.01 30.25 8.12
CA TYR A 303 -2.10 29.34 7.42
C TYR A 303 -1.22 28.56 8.41
N LEU A 304 -1.31 27.24 8.38
CA LEU A 304 -0.45 26.36 9.15
C LEU A 304 0.42 25.51 8.23
N VAL A 305 1.70 25.87 8.16
CA VAL A 305 2.70 25.18 7.34
C VAL A 305 3.37 24.09 8.18
N ASN A 306 3.49 22.89 7.62
CA ASN A 306 4.08 21.76 8.33
C ASN A 306 4.93 20.85 7.45
N VAL A 307 5.89 20.17 8.09
CA VAL A 307 6.75 19.16 7.47
C VAL A 307 6.69 17.89 8.31
N SER A 308 5.90 16.90 7.87
CA SER A 308 5.84 15.56 8.48
C SER A 308 5.42 15.49 9.96
N VAL A 309 4.95 16.58 10.59
CA VAL A 309 4.56 16.60 12.02
C VAL A 309 3.05 16.47 12.21
N LEU A 310 2.25 17.24 11.46
CA LEU A 310 0.80 17.31 11.64
C LEU A 310 0.04 16.24 10.86
N THR A 311 0.76 15.23 10.38
CA THR A 311 0.18 14.04 9.74
C THR A 311 -0.51 13.13 10.75
N THR A 312 -0.30 13.31 12.07
CA THR A 312 -0.94 12.54 13.16
C THR A 312 -1.26 13.41 14.37
N GLY A 313 -2.29 13.06 15.16
CA GLY A 313 -2.56 13.70 16.46
C GLY A 313 -3.10 15.13 16.43
N PHE A 314 -3.35 15.70 15.25
CA PHE A 314 -3.90 17.04 15.09
C PHE A 314 -5.38 17.00 14.69
N ASP A 315 -6.19 17.84 15.33
CA ASP A 315 -7.64 17.95 15.16
C ASP A 315 -8.06 19.43 15.14
N ALA A 316 -8.43 19.92 13.96
CA ALA A 316 -8.94 21.28 13.73
C ALA A 316 -10.12 21.22 12.73
N PRO A 317 -11.37 21.04 13.22
CA PRO A 317 -12.53 20.84 12.34
C PRO A 317 -12.79 21.96 11.34
N HIS A 318 -12.40 23.20 11.68
CA HIS A 318 -12.59 24.39 10.85
C HIS A 318 -11.70 24.44 9.60
N VAL A 319 -10.67 23.58 9.49
CA VAL A 319 -9.77 23.53 8.32
C VAL A 319 -10.57 23.13 7.09
N ASP A 320 -10.62 23.99 6.09
CA ASP A 320 -11.42 23.85 4.87
C ASP A 320 -10.58 24.01 3.59
N LEU A 321 -9.26 24.19 3.71
CA LEU A 321 -8.31 24.11 2.59
C LEU A 321 -7.07 23.29 2.98
N ILE A 322 -6.72 22.32 2.13
CA ILE A 322 -5.48 21.53 2.22
C ILE A 322 -4.65 21.81 0.96
N ALA A 323 -3.45 22.35 1.15
CA ALA A 323 -2.49 22.58 0.07
C ALA A 323 -1.33 21.57 0.18
N ILE A 324 -1.11 20.79 -0.88
CA ILE A 324 -0.10 19.73 -0.96
C ILE A 324 1.01 20.20 -1.89
N LEU A 325 2.15 20.60 -1.31
CA LEU A 325 3.33 21.13 -2.03
C LEU A 325 4.49 20.11 -1.97
N ARG A 326 4.15 18.83 -1.84
CA ARG A 326 5.11 17.74 -1.79
C ARG A 326 4.63 16.53 -2.59
N PRO A 327 5.54 15.77 -3.21
CA PRO A 327 5.18 14.47 -3.72
C PRO A 327 4.81 13.56 -2.53
N THR A 328 3.80 12.74 -2.73
CA THR A 328 3.32 11.75 -1.77
C THR A 328 3.65 10.37 -2.28
N GLU A 329 4.31 9.59 -1.44
CA GLU A 329 4.90 8.31 -1.81
C GLU A 329 3.88 7.17 -1.83
N SER A 330 2.69 7.40 -1.25
CA SER A 330 1.60 6.42 -1.20
C SER A 330 0.23 7.08 -1.17
N VAL A 331 -0.78 6.37 -1.68
CA VAL A 331 -2.21 6.74 -1.55
C VAL A 331 -2.58 6.90 -0.08
N SER A 332 -2.06 6.02 0.77
CA SER A 332 -2.20 6.06 2.23
C SER A 332 -1.79 7.41 2.84
N LEU A 333 -0.61 7.95 2.52
CA LEU A 333 -0.18 9.27 3.02
C LEU A 333 -1.06 10.39 2.46
N TYR A 334 -1.42 10.31 1.18
CA TYR A 334 -2.31 11.28 0.54
C TYR A 334 -3.68 11.34 1.24
N GLN A 335 -4.30 10.20 1.51
CA GLN A 335 -5.55 10.08 2.26
C GLN A 335 -5.42 10.61 3.71
N GLN A 336 -4.28 10.39 4.37
CA GLN A 336 -4.04 10.94 5.70
C GLN A 336 -3.99 12.47 5.70
N ILE A 337 -3.30 13.06 4.72
CA ILE A 337 -3.16 14.51 4.55
C ILE A 337 -4.53 15.13 4.27
N VAL A 338 -5.21 14.64 3.23
CA VAL A 338 -6.55 15.12 2.84
C VAL A 338 -7.54 14.95 3.98
N GLY A 339 -7.51 13.80 4.67
CA GLY A 339 -8.37 13.48 5.80
C GLY A 339 -8.31 14.46 6.97
N ARG A 340 -7.27 15.30 7.08
CA ARG A 340 -7.20 16.37 8.10
C ARG A 340 -8.23 17.47 7.84
N GLY A 341 -8.55 17.73 6.58
CA GLY A 341 -9.54 18.71 6.16
C GLY A 341 -10.96 18.16 6.06
N LEU A 342 -11.19 16.85 6.20
CA LEU A 342 -12.52 16.27 5.95
C LEU A 342 -13.43 16.21 7.17
N ARG A 343 -13.02 16.73 8.32
CA ARG A 343 -13.87 16.73 9.51
C ARG A 343 -15.06 17.67 9.34
N LEU A 344 -16.20 17.26 9.89
CA LEU A 344 -17.41 18.08 9.93
C LEU A 344 -17.20 19.27 10.87
N ALA A 345 -17.66 20.45 10.45
CA ALA A 345 -17.71 21.65 11.27
C ALA A 345 -18.97 22.47 10.92
N PRO A 346 -19.53 23.24 11.87
CA PRO A 346 -20.67 24.09 11.59
C PRO A 346 -20.42 25.04 10.41
N GLY A 347 -21.33 25.01 9.43
CA GLY A 347 -21.28 25.85 8.22
C GLY A 347 -20.23 25.42 7.18
N LYS A 348 -19.57 24.27 7.34
CA LYS A 348 -18.60 23.76 6.37
C LYS A 348 -19.27 22.82 5.37
N THR A 349 -19.27 23.21 4.11
CA THR A 349 -19.90 22.50 3.00
C THR A 349 -18.96 21.54 2.29
N ASP A 350 -17.70 21.92 2.18
CA ASP A 350 -16.67 21.24 1.40
C ASP A 350 -15.28 21.48 2.02
N CYS A 351 -14.29 20.73 1.54
CA CYS A 351 -12.89 20.97 1.81
C CYS A 351 -12.11 21.02 0.50
N LEU A 352 -11.48 22.15 0.24
CA LEU A 352 -10.71 22.37 -0.98
C LEU A 352 -9.34 21.70 -0.90
N ILE A 353 -9.00 20.88 -1.88
CA ILE A 353 -7.71 20.19 -1.99
C ILE A 353 -6.95 20.77 -3.18
N LEU A 354 -5.87 21.47 -2.88
CA LEU A 354 -4.97 22.05 -3.87
C LEU A 354 -3.70 21.20 -3.96
N ASP A 355 -3.55 20.43 -5.03
CA ASP A 355 -2.36 19.61 -5.25
C ASP A 355 -1.42 20.25 -6.26
N TYR A 356 -0.29 20.75 -5.75
CA TYR A 356 0.75 21.41 -6.54
C TYR A 356 1.91 20.49 -6.89
N ALA A 357 1.90 19.24 -6.44
CA ALA A 357 2.98 18.27 -6.67
C ALA A 357 2.65 17.24 -7.75
N GLY A 358 1.46 17.33 -8.36
CA GLY A 358 1.05 16.42 -9.43
C GLY A 358 0.82 15.00 -8.94
N ASN A 359 0.33 14.80 -7.70
CA ASN A 359 0.15 13.45 -7.18
C ASN A 359 -0.93 12.69 -7.99
N PRO A 360 -0.62 11.48 -8.49
CA PRO A 360 -1.53 10.70 -9.33
C PRO A 360 -2.56 9.90 -8.50
N HIS A 361 -2.62 10.13 -7.19
CA HIS A 361 -3.45 9.33 -6.29
C HIS A 361 -4.91 9.76 -6.40
N ASP A 362 -5.78 8.80 -6.71
CA ASP A 362 -7.21 8.95 -6.47
C ASP A 362 -7.46 8.75 -4.97
N LEU A 363 -8.15 9.71 -4.36
CA LEU A 363 -8.52 9.67 -2.93
C LEU A 363 -9.29 8.40 -2.57
N TYR A 364 -10.02 7.83 -3.53
CA TYR A 364 -10.82 6.64 -3.36
C TYR A 364 -10.18 5.37 -3.94
N ALA A 365 -8.97 5.45 -4.50
CA ALA A 365 -8.30 4.28 -5.04
C ALA A 365 -8.02 3.26 -3.92
N PRO A 366 -8.24 1.97 -4.19
CA PRO A 366 -7.84 0.93 -3.26
C PRO A 366 -6.31 0.85 -3.20
N GLU A 367 -5.78 0.60 -2.01
CA GLU A 367 -4.37 0.26 -1.84
C GLU A 367 -4.14 -1.16 -2.38
N VAL A 368 -3.46 -1.28 -3.53
CA VAL A 368 -3.16 -2.58 -4.17
C VAL A 368 -2.09 -3.34 -3.37
N GLY A 369 -1.22 -2.62 -2.64
CA GLY A 369 -0.24 -3.21 -1.74
C GLY A 369 1.07 -3.66 -2.39
N SER A 370 1.27 -3.36 -3.66
CA SER A 370 2.54 -3.53 -4.37
C SER A 370 2.89 -2.26 -5.14
N PRO A 371 4.17 -2.03 -5.49
CA PRO A 371 4.55 -0.88 -6.31
C PRO A 371 3.75 -0.84 -7.62
N LYS A 372 3.33 0.37 -8.02
CA LYS A 372 2.57 0.61 -9.26
C LYS A 372 3.34 0.15 -10.51
N GLY A 373 4.67 0.19 -10.47
CA GLY A 373 5.51 -0.07 -11.63
C GLY A 373 5.43 1.09 -12.62
N LYS A 374 4.81 0.89 -13.77
CA LYS A 374 4.62 1.94 -14.78
C LYS A 374 3.53 2.93 -14.37
N SER A 375 3.71 4.21 -14.68
CA SER A 375 2.82 5.30 -14.26
C SER A 375 1.40 5.18 -14.81
N ASP A 376 1.22 4.51 -15.95
CA ASP A 376 -0.05 4.29 -16.64
C ASP A 376 -0.83 3.07 -16.14
N ASN A 377 -0.28 2.31 -15.18
CA ASN A 377 -1.01 1.20 -14.57
C ASN A 377 -2.17 1.70 -13.70
N VAL A 378 -3.27 0.97 -13.68
CA VAL A 378 -4.44 1.22 -12.84
C VAL A 378 -4.79 -0.02 -12.03
N PRO A 379 -5.51 0.11 -10.89
CA PRO A 379 -6.06 -1.06 -10.21
C PRO A 379 -7.08 -1.75 -11.11
N VAL A 380 -6.94 -3.06 -11.30
CA VAL A 380 -7.82 -3.90 -12.11
C VAL A 380 -8.36 -5.06 -11.27
N GLN A 381 -9.61 -5.42 -11.51
CA GLN A 381 -10.24 -6.58 -10.89
C GLN A 381 -10.03 -7.81 -11.76
N VAL A 382 -9.53 -8.90 -11.16
CA VAL A 382 -9.31 -10.18 -11.86
C VAL A 382 -9.85 -11.32 -11.00
N PHE A 383 -10.84 -12.05 -11.51
CA PHE A 383 -11.41 -13.19 -10.81
C PHE A 383 -10.45 -14.39 -10.85
N CYS A 384 -10.32 -15.08 -9.73
CA CYS A 384 -9.57 -16.32 -9.64
C CYS A 384 -10.34 -17.45 -10.35
N PRO A 385 -9.76 -18.14 -11.34
CA PRO A 385 -10.40 -19.29 -11.97
C PRO A 385 -10.63 -20.49 -11.04
N ALA A 386 -9.86 -20.60 -9.95
CA ALA A 386 -9.99 -21.69 -8.99
C ALA A 386 -11.05 -21.42 -7.92
N CYS A 387 -10.93 -20.33 -7.16
CA CYS A 387 -11.81 -20.04 -6.04
C CYS A 387 -12.86 -18.95 -6.30
N GLY A 388 -12.86 -18.33 -7.48
CA GLY A 388 -13.80 -17.25 -7.82
C GLY A 388 -13.53 -15.91 -7.12
N PHE A 389 -12.51 -15.80 -6.27
CA PHE A 389 -12.20 -14.56 -5.56
C PHE A 389 -11.87 -13.40 -6.50
N ALA A 390 -12.42 -12.22 -6.23
CA ALA A 390 -12.19 -11.00 -7.00
C ALA A 390 -10.89 -10.30 -6.56
N ASN A 391 -9.77 -10.62 -7.22
CA ASN A 391 -8.47 -10.04 -6.90
C ASN A 391 -8.36 -8.59 -7.36
N THR A 392 -7.55 -7.80 -6.68
CA THR A 392 -7.17 -6.45 -7.13
C THR A 392 -5.67 -6.43 -7.42
N PHE A 393 -5.30 -6.20 -8.68
CA PHE A 393 -3.91 -6.11 -9.13
C PHE A 393 -3.64 -4.80 -9.85
N TRP A 394 -2.37 -4.48 -10.09
CA TRP A 394 -2.02 -3.49 -11.10
C TRP A 394 -2.21 -4.08 -12.49
N GLY A 395 -2.72 -3.28 -13.41
CA GLY A 395 -2.89 -3.65 -14.80
C GLY A 395 -3.14 -2.46 -15.70
N LYS A 396 -3.49 -2.73 -16.95
CA LYS A 396 -3.85 -1.74 -17.96
C LYS A 396 -5.23 -2.08 -18.50
N THR A 397 -6.03 -1.06 -18.71
CA THR A 397 -7.35 -1.19 -19.34
C THR A 397 -7.43 -0.31 -20.57
N THR A 398 -8.30 -0.68 -21.49
CA THR A 398 -8.76 0.21 -22.56
C THR A 398 -9.62 1.34 -21.96
N ALA A 399 -9.97 2.33 -22.78
CA ALA A 399 -10.81 3.46 -22.34
C ALA A 399 -12.21 3.01 -21.88
N ASP A 400 -12.74 1.92 -22.44
CA ASP A 400 -14.00 1.26 -22.04
C ASP A 400 -13.85 0.32 -20.82
N GLY A 401 -12.65 0.22 -20.24
CA GLY A 401 -12.39 -0.58 -19.03
C GLY A 401 -12.07 -2.05 -19.29
N THR A 402 -11.96 -2.48 -20.55
CA THR A 402 -11.57 -3.85 -20.91
C THR A 402 -10.10 -4.10 -20.55
N LEU A 403 -9.82 -5.24 -19.94
CA LEU A 403 -8.48 -5.58 -19.45
C LEU A 403 -7.50 -5.86 -20.61
N ILE A 404 -6.43 -5.07 -20.70
CA ILE A 404 -5.33 -5.26 -21.67
C ILE A 404 -4.25 -6.17 -21.08
N GLU A 405 -3.87 -5.93 -19.83
CA GLU A 405 -2.79 -6.64 -19.15
C GLU A 405 -2.98 -6.53 -17.63
N HIS A 406 -2.57 -7.54 -16.87
CA HIS A 406 -2.40 -7.40 -15.42
C HIS A 406 -1.12 -8.08 -14.93
N PHE A 407 -0.66 -7.61 -13.79
CA PHE A 407 0.64 -7.99 -13.20
C PHE A 407 0.48 -8.83 -11.91
N GLY A 408 -0.74 -9.31 -11.64
CA GLY A 408 -1.00 -10.24 -10.54
C GLY A 408 -0.29 -11.58 -10.73
N ARG A 409 0.33 -12.10 -9.66
CA ARG A 409 1.08 -13.37 -9.69
C ARG A 409 0.35 -14.55 -9.05
N ARG A 410 -0.32 -14.33 -7.92
CA ARG A 410 -1.06 -15.36 -7.15
C ARG A 410 -2.42 -14.82 -6.71
N CYS A 411 -3.41 -15.70 -6.59
CA CYS A 411 -4.69 -15.35 -5.98
C CYS A 411 -4.49 -14.86 -4.53
N GLN A 412 -5.19 -13.78 -4.19
CA GLN A 412 -5.22 -13.18 -2.86
C GLN A 412 -6.32 -13.78 -1.99
N GLY A 413 -7.19 -14.64 -2.51
CA GLY A 413 -8.28 -15.24 -1.74
C GLY A 413 -7.77 -16.19 -0.65
N TRP A 414 -8.44 -16.21 0.50
CA TRP A 414 -8.26 -17.25 1.54
C TRP A 414 -9.60 -17.83 1.97
N PHE A 415 -9.54 -19.04 2.53
CA PHE A 415 -10.68 -19.76 3.10
C PHE A 415 -10.21 -20.54 4.34
N ASP A 416 -11.15 -20.90 5.21
CA ASP A 416 -10.90 -21.86 6.30
C ASP A 416 -11.08 -23.29 5.74
N ASP A 417 -10.20 -24.22 6.12
CA ASP A 417 -10.36 -25.65 5.86
C ASP A 417 -11.38 -26.29 6.84
N ASP A 418 -11.63 -27.59 6.68
CA ASP A 418 -12.58 -28.34 7.52
C ASP A 418 -12.18 -28.38 9.01
N ASP A 419 -10.90 -28.17 9.30
CA ASP A 419 -10.32 -28.14 10.66
C ASP A 419 -10.22 -26.71 11.23
N GLY A 420 -10.62 -25.68 10.47
CA GLY A 420 -10.58 -24.27 10.85
C GLY A 420 -9.21 -23.59 10.69
N HIS A 421 -8.28 -24.19 9.95
CA HIS A 421 -7.04 -23.54 9.53
C HIS A 421 -7.26 -22.67 8.30
N ARG A 422 -6.62 -21.50 8.29
CA ARG A 422 -6.71 -20.58 7.15
C ARG A 422 -5.68 -20.92 6.10
N GLU A 423 -6.16 -21.10 4.88
CA GLU A 423 -5.34 -21.34 3.72
C GLU A 423 -5.57 -20.28 2.64
N GLN A 424 -4.46 -19.78 2.07
CA GLN A 424 -4.50 -18.94 0.89
C GLN A 424 -4.63 -19.81 -0.35
N CYS A 425 -5.54 -19.44 -1.25
CA CYS A 425 -5.68 -20.05 -2.56
C CYS A 425 -4.31 -20.20 -3.26
N ASP A 426 -4.06 -21.40 -3.78
CA ASP A 426 -2.79 -21.80 -4.39
C ASP A 426 -2.70 -21.42 -5.88
N PHE A 427 -3.81 -20.97 -6.48
CA PHE A 427 -3.86 -20.58 -7.89
C PHE A 427 -2.85 -19.48 -8.20
N ARG A 428 -2.02 -19.74 -9.21
CA ARG A 428 -1.01 -18.81 -9.73
C ARG A 428 -1.39 -18.32 -11.11
N PHE A 429 -1.52 -17.01 -11.23
CA PHE A 429 -1.63 -16.32 -12.52
C PHE A 429 -0.30 -16.35 -13.27
N ARG A 430 0.82 -16.32 -12.54
CA ARG A 430 2.17 -16.38 -13.09
C ARG A 430 3.00 -17.36 -12.27
N PHE A 431 3.67 -18.28 -12.94
CA PHE A 431 4.43 -19.34 -12.30
C PHE A 431 5.61 -19.78 -13.17
N LYS A 432 6.55 -20.49 -12.55
CA LYS A 432 7.53 -21.33 -13.24
C LYS A 432 7.37 -22.78 -12.80
N ASN A 433 7.61 -23.71 -13.70
CA ASN A 433 7.48 -25.13 -13.40
C ASN A 433 8.78 -25.68 -12.81
N CYS A 434 8.65 -26.61 -11.87
CA CYS A 434 9.79 -27.39 -11.41
C CYS A 434 10.22 -28.36 -12.53
N PRO A 435 11.52 -28.40 -12.92
CA PRO A 435 11.99 -29.34 -13.94
C PRO A 435 11.93 -30.80 -13.48
N GLN A 436 11.77 -31.07 -12.18
CA GLN A 436 11.75 -32.43 -11.63
C GLN A 436 10.33 -32.97 -11.42
N CYS A 437 9.45 -32.20 -10.76
CA CYS A 437 8.09 -32.64 -10.44
C CYS A 437 7.00 -31.89 -11.20
N ASN A 438 7.35 -30.91 -12.03
CA ASN A 438 6.43 -30.05 -12.78
C ASN A 438 5.48 -29.19 -11.94
N ALA A 439 5.70 -29.11 -10.61
CA ALA A 439 4.93 -28.24 -9.73
C ALA A 439 5.03 -26.75 -10.13
N GLU A 440 3.93 -26.03 -10.03
CA GLU A 440 3.88 -24.59 -10.24
C GLU A 440 4.47 -23.86 -9.03
N ASN A 441 5.47 -23.03 -9.28
CA ASN A 441 6.20 -22.28 -8.27
C ASN A 441 6.15 -20.78 -8.54
N ASP A 442 6.35 -19.97 -7.51
CA ASP A 442 6.54 -18.53 -7.69
C ASP A 442 7.74 -18.28 -8.63
N ILE A 443 7.64 -17.26 -9.49
CA ILE A 443 8.73 -16.90 -10.42
C ILE A 443 10.03 -16.64 -9.66
N ALA A 444 9.95 -16.05 -8.46
CA ALA A 444 11.10 -15.76 -7.60
C ALA A 444 11.55 -16.97 -6.73
N ALA A 445 10.84 -18.09 -6.74
CA ALA A 445 11.18 -19.25 -5.89
C ALA A 445 12.54 -19.84 -6.29
N ARG A 446 13.44 -20.05 -5.32
CA ARG A 446 14.73 -20.73 -5.56
C ARG A 446 14.67 -22.24 -5.38
N ARG A 447 13.62 -22.73 -4.71
CA ARG A 447 13.39 -24.14 -4.44
C ARG A 447 11.94 -24.47 -4.76
N CYS A 448 11.72 -25.69 -5.22
CA CYS A 448 10.39 -26.19 -5.49
C CYS A 448 9.61 -26.38 -4.19
N ARG A 449 8.39 -25.85 -4.11
CA ARG A 449 7.52 -25.99 -2.93
C ARG A 449 7.11 -27.44 -2.63
N GLU A 450 7.11 -28.31 -3.64
CA GLU A 450 6.69 -29.72 -3.51
C GLU A 450 7.87 -30.68 -3.29
N CYS A 451 8.89 -30.66 -4.14
CA CYS A 451 10.02 -31.60 -4.05
C CYS A 451 11.34 -31.01 -3.50
N ASP A 452 11.34 -29.75 -3.06
CA ASP A 452 12.52 -29.00 -2.57
C ASP A 452 13.71 -28.88 -3.55
N ALA A 453 13.54 -29.35 -4.79
CA ALA A 453 14.56 -29.24 -5.82
C ALA A 453 14.93 -27.78 -6.08
N ILE A 454 16.24 -27.52 -6.23
CA ILE A 454 16.73 -26.19 -6.59
C ILE A 454 16.19 -25.83 -7.97
N LEU A 455 15.42 -24.74 -8.02
CA LEU A 455 14.93 -24.17 -9.26
C LEU A 455 16.07 -23.34 -9.86
N VAL A 456 16.34 -23.57 -11.14
CA VAL A 456 17.45 -22.90 -11.83
C VAL A 456 17.22 -21.39 -11.81
N ASP A 457 18.21 -20.65 -11.33
CA ASP A 457 18.23 -19.20 -11.36
C ASP A 457 18.36 -18.72 -12.82
N PRO A 458 17.53 -17.77 -13.28
CA PRO A 458 17.61 -17.27 -14.66
C PRO A 458 18.99 -16.73 -15.04
N ASP A 459 19.73 -16.08 -14.14
CA ASP A 459 21.07 -15.57 -14.44
C ASP A 459 22.05 -16.72 -14.66
N ASP A 460 22.01 -17.73 -13.80
CA ASP A 460 22.87 -18.92 -13.94
C ASP A 460 22.55 -19.70 -15.21
N MET A 461 21.27 -19.83 -15.55
CA MET A 461 20.81 -20.45 -16.80
C MET A 461 21.34 -19.69 -18.02
N LEU A 462 21.16 -18.36 -18.06
CA LEU A 462 21.62 -17.52 -19.16
C LEU A 462 23.14 -17.56 -19.27
N LYS A 463 23.86 -17.50 -18.15
CA LYS A 463 25.33 -17.60 -18.11
C LYS A 463 25.83 -18.96 -18.59
N ALA A 464 25.15 -20.04 -18.23
CA ALA A 464 25.48 -21.37 -18.71
C ALA A 464 25.24 -21.49 -20.22
N ALA A 465 24.11 -20.98 -20.72
CA ALA A 465 23.78 -20.97 -22.14
C ALA A 465 24.80 -20.16 -22.95
N LEU A 466 25.21 -18.97 -22.48
CA LEU A 466 26.22 -18.13 -23.14
C LEU A 466 27.61 -18.78 -23.26
N ARG A 467 27.92 -19.78 -22.43
CA ARG A 467 29.19 -20.53 -22.49
C ARG A 467 29.18 -21.66 -23.53
N LEU A 468 28.00 -22.04 -24.03
CA LEU A 468 27.82 -23.16 -24.93
C LEU A 468 27.87 -22.67 -26.38
N LYS A 469 28.77 -23.24 -27.18
CA LYS A 469 28.93 -22.87 -28.59
C LYS A 469 27.74 -23.29 -29.47
N ASP A 470 26.96 -24.26 -29.02
CA ASP A 470 25.77 -24.78 -29.71
C ASP A 470 24.46 -24.28 -29.09
N ALA A 471 24.53 -23.20 -28.31
CA ALA A 471 23.39 -22.48 -27.77
C ALA A 471 23.31 -21.07 -28.36
N LEU A 472 22.08 -20.63 -28.61
CA LEU A 472 21.75 -19.26 -28.99
C LEU A 472 20.97 -18.65 -27.83
N VAL A 473 21.42 -17.50 -27.35
CA VAL A 473 20.72 -16.70 -26.34
C VAL A 473 20.27 -15.42 -27.01
N LEU A 474 18.98 -15.34 -27.32
CA LEU A 474 18.35 -14.14 -27.86
C LEU A 474 17.87 -13.25 -26.73
N ARG A 475 18.31 -11.99 -26.75
CA ARG A 475 17.67 -10.92 -26.00
C ARG A 475 16.44 -10.47 -26.77
N CYS A 476 15.29 -11.02 -26.41
CA CYS A 476 14.11 -10.94 -27.25
C CYS A 476 13.48 -9.53 -27.18
N SER A 477 13.40 -8.88 -28.33
CA SER A 477 12.83 -7.54 -28.51
C SER A 477 11.40 -7.58 -29.04
N GLY A 478 11.00 -8.72 -29.61
CA GLY A 478 9.65 -8.94 -30.10
C GLY A 478 9.42 -10.34 -30.63
N MET A 479 8.20 -10.59 -31.07
CA MET A 479 7.81 -11.81 -31.76
C MET A 479 6.83 -11.53 -32.89
N THR A 480 6.89 -12.34 -33.93
CA THR A 480 5.92 -12.34 -35.04
C THR A 480 5.28 -13.71 -35.16
N MET A 481 4.06 -13.75 -35.69
CA MET A 481 3.29 -14.98 -35.87
C MET A 481 2.87 -15.15 -37.32
N GLN A 482 3.00 -16.38 -37.81
CA GLN A 482 2.56 -16.80 -39.14
C GLN A 482 1.74 -18.08 -38.98
N HIS A 483 0.65 -18.19 -39.71
CA HIS A 483 -0.17 -19.40 -39.70
C HIS A 483 -0.30 -20.00 -41.09
N GLY A 484 -0.71 -21.26 -41.15
CA GLY A 484 -1.04 -21.93 -42.39
C GLY A 484 -1.68 -23.29 -42.13
N GLN A 485 -1.91 -24.00 -43.23
CA GLN A 485 -2.52 -25.32 -43.21
C GLN A 485 -1.77 -26.22 -44.19
N ASP A 486 -1.57 -27.47 -43.81
CA ASP A 486 -1.09 -28.52 -44.72
C ASP A 486 -1.90 -29.80 -44.50
N GLU A 487 -1.50 -30.91 -45.13
CA GLU A 487 -2.18 -32.21 -45.02
C GLU A 487 -2.33 -32.72 -43.57
N LYS A 488 -1.48 -32.25 -42.65
CA LYS A 488 -1.52 -32.59 -41.22
C LYS A 488 -2.31 -31.57 -40.39
N GLY A 489 -3.07 -30.71 -41.06
CA GLY A 489 -3.93 -29.71 -40.47
C GLY A 489 -3.27 -28.36 -40.21
N GLU A 490 -3.98 -27.52 -39.47
CA GLU A 490 -3.61 -26.15 -39.15
C GLU A 490 -2.35 -26.07 -38.26
N TRP A 491 -1.55 -25.03 -38.47
CA TRP A 491 -0.36 -24.75 -37.68
C TRP A 491 -0.12 -23.25 -37.49
N LEU A 492 0.58 -22.93 -36.41
CA LEU A 492 1.05 -21.59 -36.07
C LEU A 492 2.56 -21.63 -35.85
N LYS A 493 3.30 -20.76 -36.51
CA LYS A 493 4.73 -20.53 -36.35
C LYS A 493 4.93 -19.20 -35.63
N ILE A 494 5.73 -19.21 -34.58
CA ILE A 494 6.13 -18.02 -33.84
C ILE A 494 7.62 -17.81 -34.02
N THR A 495 8.02 -16.62 -34.43
CA THR A 495 9.42 -16.23 -34.60
C THR A 495 9.75 -15.15 -33.59
N TYR A 496 10.74 -15.42 -32.75
CA TYR A 496 11.32 -14.47 -31.81
C TYR A 496 12.56 -13.85 -32.43
N TYR A 497 12.76 -12.55 -32.21
CA TYR A 497 13.93 -11.83 -32.72
C TYR A 497 14.51 -10.90 -31.66
N ASP A 498 15.78 -10.56 -31.83
CA ASP A 498 16.49 -9.57 -31.01
C ASP A 498 16.61 -8.20 -31.71
N GLU A 499 17.30 -7.26 -31.07
CA GLU A 499 17.57 -5.92 -31.62
C GLU A 499 18.58 -5.93 -32.78
N ASP A 500 19.38 -6.99 -32.90
CA ASP A 500 20.47 -7.13 -33.86
C ASP A 500 20.04 -7.93 -35.11
N GLY A 501 18.78 -8.38 -35.15
CA GLY A 501 18.16 -9.09 -36.27
C GLY A 501 18.35 -10.61 -36.26
N ALA A 502 18.93 -11.19 -35.20
CA ALA A 502 18.96 -12.64 -35.04
C ALA A 502 17.58 -13.17 -34.66
N ASP A 503 17.21 -14.34 -35.20
CA ASP A 503 15.91 -14.94 -34.96
C ASP A 503 15.96 -16.43 -34.60
N VAL A 504 14.88 -16.88 -33.97
CA VAL A 504 14.59 -18.30 -33.76
C VAL A 504 13.09 -18.51 -33.82
N SER A 505 12.65 -19.67 -34.29
CA SER A 505 11.22 -19.97 -34.38
C SER A 505 10.84 -21.29 -33.75
N GLU A 506 9.59 -21.36 -33.29
CA GLU A 506 8.92 -22.58 -32.88
C GLU A 506 7.59 -22.71 -33.63
N ARG A 507 7.10 -23.94 -33.80
CA ARG A 507 5.88 -24.23 -34.54
C ARG A 507 4.97 -25.16 -33.74
N PHE A 508 3.71 -24.77 -33.63
CA PHE A 508 2.64 -25.56 -33.01
C PHE A 508 1.66 -26.03 -34.06
N ARG A 509 1.20 -27.27 -33.92
CA ARG A 509 0.04 -27.80 -34.65
C ARG A 509 -1.21 -27.50 -33.83
N LEU A 510 -2.34 -27.21 -34.47
CA LEU A 510 -3.59 -26.82 -33.81
C LEU A 510 -4.80 -27.68 -34.24
N HIS A 511 -4.56 -28.83 -34.85
CA HIS A 511 -5.60 -29.64 -35.48
C HIS A 511 -6.33 -30.54 -34.48
N THR A 512 -5.59 -31.30 -33.65
CA THR A 512 -6.21 -32.24 -32.70
C THR A 512 -6.45 -31.60 -31.33
N PRO A 513 -7.41 -32.11 -30.53
CA PRO A 513 -7.65 -31.59 -29.18
C PRO A 513 -6.38 -31.58 -28.30
N ALA A 514 -5.59 -32.65 -28.34
CA ALA A 514 -4.32 -32.74 -27.58
C ALA A 514 -3.30 -31.69 -28.03
N GLN A 515 -3.22 -31.40 -29.33
CA GLN A 515 -2.36 -30.35 -29.87
C GLN A 515 -2.82 -28.96 -29.41
N ARG A 516 -4.13 -28.71 -29.39
CA ARG A 516 -4.71 -27.46 -28.89
C ARG A 516 -4.42 -27.28 -27.40
N THR A 517 -4.61 -28.32 -26.58
CA THR A 517 -4.27 -28.30 -25.15
C THR A 517 -2.78 -28.05 -24.92
N ALA A 518 -1.89 -28.70 -25.68
CA ALA A 518 -0.45 -28.47 -25.59
C ALA A 518 -0.08 -27.02 -25.96
N PHE A 519 -0.72 -26.46 -26.99
CA PHE A 519 -0.53 -25.06 -27.37
C PHE A 519 -1.00 -24.09 -26.27
N GLU A 520 -2.15 -24.35 -25.65
CA GLU A 520 -2.63 -23.54 -24.54
C GLU A 520 -1.66 -23.57 -23.35
N GLN A 521 -1.14 -24.74 -23.00
CA GLN A 521 -0.21 -24.92 -21.88
C GLN A 521 1.18 -24.33 -22.15
N LEU A 522 1.76 -24.59 -23.32
CA LEU A 522 3.15 -24.25 -23.64
C LEU A 522 3.32 -22.87 -24.26
N PHE A 523 2.23 -22.31 -24.80
CA PHE A 523 2.24 -21.01 -25.47
C PHE A 523 1.26 -20.01 -24.84
N ILE A 524 -0.06 -20.25 -24.89
CA ILE A 524 -1.01 -19.21 -24.46
C ILE A 524 -0.81 -18.83 -22.99
N ARG A 525 -0.70 -19.80 -22.07
CA ARG A 525 -0.51 -19.53 -20.63
C ARG A 525 0.73 -18.69 -20.30
N PRO A 526 1.95 -19.01 -20.80
CA PRO A 526 3.12 -18.17 -20.53
C PRO A 526 3.09 -16.81 -21.27
N HIS A 527 2.51 -16.78 -22.48
CA HIS A 527 2.50 -15.58 -23.33
C HIS A 527 1.31 -14.65 -23.09
N THR A 528 0.21 -15.06 -22.45
CA THR A 528 -0.94 -14.14 -22.25
C THR A 528 -0.56 -12.97 -21.34
N ARG A 529 -1.05 -11.78 -21.65
CA ARG A 529 -0.99 -10.58 -20.80
C ARG A 529 -2.06 -10.59 -19.71
N THR A 530 -3.09 -11.41 -19.89
CA THR A 530 -4.26 -11.52 -19.01
C THR A 530 -4.43 -12.95 -18.47
N PRO A 531 -3.45 -13.49 -17.73
CA PRO A 531 -3.56 -14.84 -17.17
C PRO A 531 -4.83 -15.00 -16.32
N GLY A 532 -5.45 -16.17 -16.39
CA GLY A 532 -6.75 -16.42 -15.76
C GLY A 532 -7.97 -15.90 -16.53
N VAL A 533 -7.78 -15.04 -17.53
CA VAL A 533 -8.81 -14.73 -18.54
C VAL A 533 -8.51 -15.55 -19.80
N PRO A 534 -9.34 -16.55 -20.16
CA PRO A 534 -9.08 -17.38 -21.33
C PRO A 534 -9.10 -16.56 -22.62
N LEU A 535 -8.03 -16.69 -23.43
CA LEU A 535 -8.02 -16.17 -24.79
C LEU A 535 -8.99 -17.02 -25.62
N ARG A 536 -9.98 -16.39 -26.26
CA ARG A 536 -10.98 -17.11 -27.08
C ARG A 536 -10.47 -17.24 -28.50
N TRP A 537 -10.34 -18.47 -29.00
CA TRP A 537 -9.87 -18.74 -30.35
C TRP A 537 -10.46 -20.04 -30.89
N ILE A 538 -10.67 -20.10 -32.21
CA ILE A 538 -11.13 -21.30 -32.92
C ILE A 538 -10.03 -21.78 -33.89
N THR A 539 -9.32 -20.82 -34.50
CA THR A 539 -8.30 -21.01 -35.54
C THR A 539 -7.01 -20.26 -35.21
N ALA A 540 -5.94 -20.53 -35.95
CA ALA A 540 -4.67 -19.82 -35.87
C ALA A 540 -4.82 -18.32 -36.19
N ALA A 541 -5.74 -17.95 -37.08
CA ALA A 541 -6.01 -16.57 -37.45
C ALA A 541 -6.52 -15.74 -36.26
N ASP A 542 -7.38 -16.32 -35.42
CA ASP A 542 -7.90 -15.66 -34.21
C ASP A 542 -6.78 -15.31 -33.22
N ILE A 543 -5.75 -16.16 -33.15
CA ILE A 543 -4.58 -15.96 -32.29
C ILE A 543 -3.73 -14.81 -32.82
N VAL A 544 -3.48 -14.78 -34.14
CA VAL A 544 -2.72 -13.70 -34.79
C VAL A 544 -3.44 -12.36 -34.64
N ALA A 545 -4.77 -12.34 -34.80
CA ALA A 545 -5.58 -11.14 -34.58
C ALA A 545 -5.49 -10.61 -33.14
N GLN A 546 -5.30 -11.51 -32.17
CA GLN A 546 -5.20 -11.18 -30.74
C GLN A 546 -3.75 -11.09 -30.23
N GLN A 547 -2.75 -10.99 -31.11
CA GLN A 547 -1.33 -10.94 -30.72
C GLN A 547 -0.99 -9.83 -29.71
N ALA A 548 -1.76 -8.74 -29.68
CA ALA A 548 -1.59 -7.65 -28.72
C ALA A 548 -1.84 -8.07 -27.27
N LEU A 549 -2.69 -9.09 -27.05
CA LEU A 549 -2.93 -9.71 -25.74
C LEU A 549 -1.82 -10.69 -25.34
N LEU A 550 -0.79 -10.84 -26.17
CA LEU A 550 0.34 -11.73 -25.93
C LEU A 550 1.62 -10.91 -25.72
N ARG A 551 2.50 -11.42 -24.86
CA ARG A 551 3.83 -10.88 -24.57
C ARG A 551 4.90 -11.82 -25.12
N HIS A 552 5.97 -11.23 -25.60
CA HIS A 552 7.19 -11.98 -25.90
C HIS A 552 8.00 -12.18 -24.60
N PRO A 553 8.87 -13.20 -24.53
CA PRO A 553 9.80 -13.37 -23.42
C PRO A 553 10.85 -12.25 -23.41
N ASP A 554 11.52 -12.05 -22.27
CA ASP A 554 12.69 -11.19 -22.15
C ASP A 554 13.92 -11.84 -22.80
N PHE A 555 14.05 -13.17 -22.66
CA PHE A 555 15.11 -13.96 -23.29
C PHE A 555 14.57 -15.27 -23.87
N VAL A 556 15.17 -15.70 -24.99
CA VAL A 556 14.94 -17.03 -25.57
C VAL A 556 16.27 -17.78 -25.63
N VAL A 557 16.30 -18.99 -25.10
CA VAL A 557 17.45 -19.89 -25.26
C VAL A 557 17.09 -20.98 -26.25
N ALA A 558 17.88 -21.13 -27.29
CA ALA A 558 17.75 -22.18 -28.28
C ALA A 558 19.01 -23.05 -28.36
N ARG A 559 18.86 -24.30 -28.79
CA ARG A 559 19.96 -25.23 -29.03
C ARG A 559 19.95 -25.70 -30.47
N MET A 560 21.14 -25.90 -31.02
CA MET A 560 21.26 -26.40 -32.39
C MET A 560 20.84 -27.87 -32.45
N LYS A 561 19.85 -28.20 -33.29
CA LYS A 561 19.39 -29.57 -33.55
C LYS A 561 19.48 -29.84 -35.06
N GLY A 562 20.53 -30.54 -35.46
CA GLY A 562 20.88 -30.66 -36.88
C GLY A 562 21.37 -29.32 -37.41
N GLN A 563 20.70 -28.78 -38.44
CA GLN A 563 21.03 -27.49 -39.06
C GLN A 563 20.13 -26.32 -38.61
N TYR A 564 19.26 -26.54 -37.62
CA TYR A 564 18.26 -25.54 -37.20
C TYR A 564 18.33 -25.28 -35.70
N TRP A 565 18.02 -24.05 -35.31
CA TRP A 565 17.85 -23.66 -33.92
C TRP A 565 16.49 -24.13 -33.39
N GLN A 566 16.50 -24.84 -32.26
CA GLN A 566 15.30 -25.27 -31.55
C GLN A 566 15.18 -24.52 -30.23
N VAL A 567 14.07 -23.80 -30.03
CA VAL A 567 13.74 -23.15 -28.75
C VAL A 567 13.70 -24.20 -27.63
N ARG A 568 14.38 -23.89 -26.53
CA ARG A 568 14.43 -24.73 -25.33
C ARG A 568 13.84 -24.03 -24.12
N GLU A 569 14.20 -22.77 -23.90
CA GLU A 569 13.73 -22.01 -22.75
C GLU A 569 13.27 -20.62 -23.17
N LYS A 570 12.26 -20.12 -22.46
CA LYS A 570 11.69 -18.79 -22.62
C LYS A 570 11.63 -18.15 -21.23
N VAL A 571 12.35 -17.06 -21.03
CA VAL A 571 12.40 -16.35 -19.75
C VAL A 571 11.47 -15.15 -19.82
N PHE A 572 10.49 -15.11 -18.92
CA PHE A 572 9.58 -13.97 -18.77
C PHE A 572 9.78 -13.34 -17.39
N ASP A 573 9.35 -12.09 -17.26
CA ASP A 573 9.38 -11.36 -15.99
C ASP A 573 10.78 -11.36 -15.37
N TYR A 574 11.80 -11.22 -16.23
CA TYR A 574 13.19 -11.36 -15.82
C TYR A 574 13.62 -10.20 -14.92
N GLU A 575 14.14 -10.54 -13.75
CA GLU A 575 14.67 -9.63 -12.73
C GLU A 575 16.09 -10.12 -12.36
N GLY A 576 17.11 -9.67 -13.10
CA GLY A 576 18.49 -10.15 -12.92
C GLY A 576 19.53 -9.20 -13.51
N ARG A 577 20.79 -9.64 -13.63
CA ARG A 577 21.93 -8.77 -14.00
C ARG A 577 22.08 -8.50 -15.50
N PHE A 578 21.65 -9.44 -16.34
CA PHE A 578 21.67 -9.27 -17.79
C PHE A 578 20.66 -8.23 -18.28
N ARG A 579 21.09 -7.34 -19.18
CA ARG A 579 20.23 -6.31 -19.78
C ARG A 579 19.09 -6.91 -20.60
N ARG A 580 17.87 -6.40 -20.46
CA ARG A 580 16.70 -6.69 -21.31
C ARG A 580 16.72 -5.85 -22.60
N ALA A 581 15.89 -6.20 -23.58
CA ALA A 581 15.86 -5.46 -24.87
C ALA A 581 15.41 -4.00 -24.72
N HIS A 582 14.47 -3.73 -23.82
CA HIS A 582 13.86 -2.42 -23.63
C HIS A 582 14.62 -1.51 -22.64
N GLU A 583 15.75 -1.95 -22.10
CA GLU A 583 16.58 -1.16 -21.19
C GLU A 583 17.63 -0.35 -21.98
N LEU A 584 17.65 0.97 -21.75
CA LEU A 584 18.64 1.87 -22.33
C LEU A 584 20.05 1.40 -21.97
N ARG A 585 21.02 1.55 -22.90
CA ARG A 585 22.43 1.34 -22.58
C ARG A 585 22.83 2.35 -21.49
N GLY A 586 23.11 1.84 -20.30
CA GLY A 586 23.71 2.61 -19.21
C GLY A 586 25.13 3.06 -19.55
#